data_AF-A0A8C0UVH5-F1
#
_entry.id   AF-A0A8C0UVH5-F1
#
_cell.length_a   1.000
_cell.length_b   1.000
_cell.length_c   1.000
_cell.angle_alpha   90.00
_cell.angle_beta   90.00
_cell.angle_gamma   90.00
#
_symmetry.space_group_name_H-M   'P 1'
#
loop_
_entity.id
_entity.type
_entity.pdbx_description
1 polymer ?
#
loop_
_entity_poly.entity_id
_entity_poly.type
_entity_poly.pdbx_seq_one_letter_code
_entity_poly.pdbx_strand_id
1 'polypeptide(L)'
;MPGSCPATPPPAPTSYVDFRSYHGLLPSLEDLLFYTIAEGQEKIPVHKFITALKSTGLRTSDPRLKECMDMLRLTLQTTSDGVMLDKDLFKKCVQSNIVLLTQAFRRKFVIPDFMSFTSHIDELYESAKKQSGGKVADYIPQLAKFSPDLWGVSLCTVDGQRHSVGDTKVPFCLQSCVKPLKYAIAVNDLGTEYVHRYVGKEPSGLRFNKLFLNEDDRPHNPMVNAGAIVITSLIKVMQFMNKMAGNEYVGFSNATFQSERESGDRNFAIGYYLKEKKCFPEGTDMVAILDFYFQLCSIEVTCESASVMAATLANGGFCPITGERVLSPEAVRNTLSLMHSCGMYDFSGQFAFHVGLPAKSGVAGGILLVVPNVMGLMCWSPPLDKMGNSVKGIHFCHDLVSLCNFHNYDNLRHFAKKLDPRREGGDQRVKSVINLLFAAYTGDVSALRRFALSGMDMEQRDYDSRTALHVAAAEGHVDVVKFLLEACKVNPFPKDRWNNTPMDEALHFGHHDVFKILQEYQVQYTPSEDNNDGKENRTVHKNLDGLL
;
A
#
# COMPACT_ATOMS: atom_id res chain seq x y z
N MET A 1 -12.30 -33.06 -86.70
CA MET A 1 -13.22 -33.74 -85.76
C MET A 1 -12.38 -34.22 -84.60
N PRO A 2 -12.60 -33.82 -83.33
CA PRO A 2 -13.63 -32.97 -82.72
C PRO A 2 -13.19 -31.47 -82.79
N GLY A 3 -13.95 -30.41 -82.54
CA GLY A 3 -15.07 -30.14 -81.64
C GLY A 3 -14.73 -28.82 -80.94
N SER A 4 -15.06 -27.68 -81.56
CA SER A 4 -14.77 -26.33 -81.06
C SER A 4 -15.77 -25.93 -79.96
N CYS A 5 -15.28 -25.78 -78.72
CA CYS A 5 -16.01 -25.13 -77.62
C CYS A 5 -15.58 -23.65 -77.51
N PRO A 6 -16.50 -22.72 -77.18
CA PRO A 6 -16.20 -21.30 -77.09
C PRO A 6 -15.40 -20.96 -75.82
N ALA A 7 -14.39 -20.11 -75.96
CA ALA A 7 -13.63 -19.57 -74.84
C ALA A 7 -14.51 -18.62 -74.01
N THR A 8 -14.63 -18.90 -72.72
CA THR A 8 -15.22 -18.00 -71.73
C THR A 8 -14.34 -16.75 -71.54
N PRO A 9 -14.93 -15.55 -71.41
CA PRO A 9 -14.15 -14.35 -71.14
C PRO A 9 -13.59 -14.39 -69.71
N PRO A 10 -12.42 -13.75 -69.46
CA PRO A 10 -11.85 -13.69 -68.12
C PRO A 10 -12.79 -12.93 -67.18
N PRO A 11 -12.85 -13.30 -65.89
CA PRO A 11 -13.68 -12.61 -64.92
C PRO A 11 -13.24 -11.15 -64.81
N ALA A 12 -14.23 -10.25 -64.75
CA ALA A 12 -14.01 -8.83 -64.53
C ALA A 12 -13.12 -8.62 -63.29
N PRO A 13 -12.23 -7.62 -63.29
CA PRO A 13 -11.40 -7.33 -62.12
C PRO A 13 -12.33 -7.09 -60.94
N THR A 14 -12.26 -8.00 -59.96
CA THR A 14 -12.81 -7.79 -58.63
C THR A 14 -12.38 -6.41 -58.19
N SER A 15 -13.36 -5.54 -57.93
CA SER A 15 -13.14 -4.22 -57.35
C SER A 15 -12.14 -4.40 -56.21
N TYR A 16 -10.93 -3.88 -56.40
CA TYR A 16 -10.00 -3.66 -55.31
C TYR A 16 -10.78 -2.87 -54.28
N VAL A 17 -11.11 -3.51 -53.16
CA VAL A 17 -11.62 -2.80 -52.00
C VAL A 17 -10.52 -1.82 -51.65
N ASP A 18 -10.79 -0.55 -51.90
CA ASP A 18 -9.89 0.53 -51.58
C ASP A 18 -9.73 0.55 -50.06
N PHE A 19 -8.64 -0.04 -49.57
CA PHE A 19 -8.24 -0.06 -48.16
C PHE A 19 -7.96 1.35 -47.59
N ARG A 20 -8.28 2.42 -48.33
CA ARG A 20 -8.24 3.82 -47.90
C ARG A 20 -9.56 4.35 -47.33
N SER A 21 -10.54 3.48 -47.09
CA SER A 21 -11.86 3.87 -46.56
C SER A 21 -12.18 3.42 -45.13
N TYR A 22 -11.24 2.76 -44.42
CA TYR A 22 -11.35 2.52 -42.97
C TYR A 22 -10.81 3.70 -42.15
N HIS A 23 -11.43 4.87 -42.28
CA HIS A 23 -11.38 5.90 -41.23
C HIS A 23 -12.46 5.61 -40.17
N GLY A 24 -12.50 4.36 -39.69
CA GLY A 24 -13.40 3.86 -38.65
C GLY A 24 -12.66 3.72 -37.32
N LEU A 25 -12.50 4.87 -36.66
CA LEU A 25 -12.32 5.08 -35.20
C LEU A 25 -11.75 3.91 -34.37
N LEU A 26 -10.49 4.03 -33.94
CA LEU A 26 -10.14 3.51 -32.62
C LEU A 26 -11.12 4.13 -31.60
N PRO A 27 -11.88 3.34 -30.82
CA PRO A 27 -12.79 3.89 -29.82
C PRO A 27 -12.00 4.78 -28.85
N SER A 28 -12.59 5.92 -28.47
CA SER A 28 -11.94 6.82 -27.52
C SER A 28 -11.78 6.14 -26.15
N LEU A 29 -10.83 6.60 -25.32
CA LEU A 29 -10.60 6.00 -24.00
C LEU A 29 -11.88 6.02 -23.13
N GLU A 30 -12.68 7.07 -23.29
CA GLU A 30 -13.98 7.24 -22.65
C GLU A 30 -14.98 6.17 -23.11
N ASP A 31 -15.01 5.86 -24.41
CA ASP A 31 -15.89 4.83 -24.97
C ASP A 31 -15.48 3.45 -24.47
N LEU A 32 -14.18 3.15 -24.45
CA LEU A 32 -13.65 1.89 -23.90
C LEU A 32 -13.99 1.72 -22.42
N LEU A 33 -13.87 2.80 -21.64
CA LEU A 33 -14.26 2.79 -20.23
C LEU A 33 -15.77 2.57 -20.06
N PHE A 34 -16.60 3.18 -20.92
CA PHE A 34 -18.03 2.93 -20.92
C PHE A 34 -18.33 1.44 -21.11
N TYR A 35 -17.78 0.81 -22.15
CA TYR A 35 -18.01 -0.62 -22.40
C TYR A 35 -17.50 -1.52 -21.27
N THR A 36 -16.40 -1.13 -20.61
CA THR A 36 -15.84 -1.85 -19.46
C THR A 36 -16.83 -1.91 -18.29
N ILE A 37 -17.61 -0.85 -18.07
CA ILE A 37 -18.53 -0.74 -16.93
C ILE A 37 -19.94 -1.21 -17.30
N ALA A 38 -20.34 -0.97 -18.54
CA ALA A 38 -21.64 -1.37 -19.08
C ALA A 38 -21.79 -2.89 -19.22
N GLU A 39 -20.68 -3.63 -19.38
CA GLU A 39 -20.67 -5.10 -19.49
C GLU A 39 -21.64 -5.61 -20.59
N GLY A 40 -21.69 -4.91 -21.72
CA GLY A 40 -22.55 -5.23 -22.86
C GLY A 40 -23.95 -4.60 -22.83
N GLN A 41 -24.30 -3.83 -21.81
CA GLN A 41 -25.55 -3.07 -21.76
C GLN A 41 -25.46 -1.74 -22.53
N GLU A 42 -26.60 -1.21 -23.00
CA GLU A 42 -26.67 0.06 -23.74
C GLU A 42 -26.50 1.30 -22.86
N LYS A 43 -26.76 1.18 -21.55
CA LYS A 43 -26.69 2.27 -20.57
C LYS A 43 -26.06 1.80 -19.26
N ILE A 44 -25.43 2.71 -18.54
CA ILE A 44 -24.83 2.45 -17.23
C ILE A 44 -25.69 3.07 -16.12
N PRO A 45 -26.15 2.30 -15.13
CA PRO A 45 -26.71 2.86 -13.92
C PRO A 45 -25.65 3.65 -13.14
N VAL A 46 -25.94 4.90 -12.74
CA VAL A 46 -24.96 5.75 -12.02
C VAL A 46 -24.48 5.11 -10.71
N HIS A 47 -25.37 4.41 -9.99
CA HIS A 47 -24.99 3.70 -8.78
C HIS A 47 -23.98 2.58 -9.05
N LYS A 48 -24.04 1.92 -10.22
CA LYS A 48 -23.07 0.90 -10.63
C LYS A 48 -21.71 1.54 -10.89
N PHE A 49 -21.68 2.67 -11.60
CA PHE A 49 -20.45 3.46 -11.81
C PHE A 49 -19.81 3.89 -10.49
N ILE A 50 -20.57 4.50 -9.58
CA ILE A 50 -20.05 4.98 -8.29
C ILE A 50 -19.56 3.80 -7.42
N THR A 51 -20.29 2.68 -7.42
CA THR A 51 -19.88 1.48 -6.67
C THR A 51 -18.58 0.90 -7.23
N ALA A 52 -18.45 0.80 -8.55
CA ALA A 52 -17.25 0.32 -9.22
C ALA A 52 -16.07 1.30 -9.05
N LEU A 53 -16.32 2.61 -9.00
CA LEU A 53 -15.29 3.59 -8.68
C LEU A 53 -14.80 3.42 -7.23
N LYS A 54 -15.70 3.24 -6.27
CA LYS A 54 -15.35 3.03 -4.86
C LYS A 54 -14.56 1.74 -4.64
N SER A 55 -14.83 0.67 -5.41
CA SER A 55 -14.07 -0.57 -5.29
C SER A 55 -12.62 -0.45 -5.77
N THR A 56 -12.28 0.59 -6.54
CA THR A 56 -10.87 0.93 -6.85
C THR A 56 -10.13 1.53 -5.65
N GLY A 57 -10.85 1.92 -4.59
CA GLY A 57 -10.34 2.60 -3.40
C GLY A 57 -10.44 4.12 -3.47
N LEU A 58 -10.77 4.71 -4.62
CA LEU A 58 -11.04 6.15 -4.70
C LEU A 58 -12.34 6.53 -4.00
N ARG A 59 -12.35 7.70 -3.37
CA ARG A 59 -13.56 8.28 -2.76
C ARG A 59 -14.21 9.25 -3.74
N THR A 60 -15.53 9.38 -3.67
CA THR A 60 -16.30 10.36 -4.49
C THR A 60 -16.00 11.81 -4.11
N SER A 61 -15.35 12.05 -2.98
CA SER A 61 -14.90 13.35 -2.52
C SER A 61 -13.48 13.70 -2.97
N ASP A 62 -12.83 12.88 -3.80
CA ASP A 62 -11.50 13.16 -4.34
C ASP A 62 -11.54 14.46 -5.16
N PRO A 63 -10.73 15.49 -4.81
CA PRO A 63 -10.68 16.75 -5.54
C PRO A 63 -10.40 16.58 -7.04
N ARG A 64 -9.64 15.55 -7.45
CA ARG A 64 -9.33 15.25 -8.86
C ARG A 64 -10.50 14.63 -9.61
N LEU A 65 -11.61 14.32 -8.95
CA LEU A 65 -12.85 13.83 -9.56
C LEU A 65 -13.99 14.86 -9.49
N LYS A 66 -13.71 16.08 -9.04
CA LYS A 66 -14.74 17.11 -8.82
C LYS A 66 -15.55 17.40 -10.07
N GLU A 67 -14.91 17.64 -11.22
CA GLU A 67 -15.60 17.95 -12.47
C GLU A 67 -16.50 16.80 -12.91
N CYS A 68 -16.00 15.56 -12.82
CA CYS A 68 -16.79 14.36 -13.11
C CYS A 68 -18.02 14.25 -12.21
N MET A 69 -17.86 14.43 -10.91
CA MET A 69 -18.97 14.34 -9.94
C MET A 69 -19.98 15.48 -10.11
N ASP A 70 -19.51 16.69 -10.40
CA ASP A 70 -20.39 17.84 -10.65
C ASP A 70 -21.17 17.66 -11.95
N MET A 71 -20.55 17.13 -13.00
CA MET A 71 -21.21 16.85 -14.27
C MET A 71 -22.21 15.70 -14.18
N LEU A 72 -21.89 14.67 -13.40
CA LEU A 72 -22.84 13.60 -13.06
C LEU A 72 -24.07 14.17 -12.35
N ARG A 73 -23.89 15.03 -11.33
CA ARG A 73 -25.01 15.67 -10.62
C ARG A 73 -25.87 16.53 -11.56
N LEU A 74 -25.25 17.32 -12.44
CA LEU A 74 -25.96 18.14 -13.41
C LEU A 74 -26.80 17.27 -14.36
N THR A 75 -26.20 16.21 -14.91
CA THR A 75 -26.85 15.30 -15.86
C THR A 75 -28.01 14.52 -15.22
N LEU A 76 -27.87 14.14 -13.95
CA LEU A 76 -28.92 13.48 -13.16
C LEU A 76 -30.15 14.37 -12.94
N GLN A 77 -29.96 15.69 -12.84
CA GLN A 77 -31.06 16.65 -12.67
C GLN A 77 -31.81 16.95 -13.98
N THR A 78 -31.15 16.84 -15.13
CA THR A 78 -31.72 17.20 -16.44
C THR A 78 -32.42 16.05 -17.16
N THR A 79 -32.21 14.81 -16.73
CA THR A 79 -32.69 13.61 -17.44
C THR A 79 -33.92 13.03 -16.74
N SER A 80 -35.00 12.78 -17.49
CA SER A 80 -36.26 12.22 -16.96
C SER A 80 -36.11 10.84 -16.29
N ASP A 81 -35.07 10.10 -16.68
CA ASP A 81 -34.78 8.74 -16.23
C ASP A 81 -33.74 8.68 -15.08
N GLY A 82 -33.24 9.85 -14.61
CA GLY A 82 -32.55 10.14 -13.34
C GLY A 82 -31.47 9.20 -12.79
N VAL A 83 -31.12 8.12 -13.47
CA VAL A 83 -30.39 6.96 -12.92
C VAL A 83 -29.48 6.32 -13.98
N MET A 84 -29.77 6.49 -15.27
CA MET A 84 -29.08 5.83 -16.38
C MET A 84 -28.26 6.81 -17.22
N LEU A 85 -27.04 6.42 -17.58
CA LEU A 85 -26.14 7.15 -18.49
C LEU A 85 -26.02 6.39 -19.80
N ASP A 86 -26.33 7.05 -20.92
CA ASP A 86 -25.88 6.58 -22.22
C ASP A 86 -24.39 6.90 -22.45
N LYS A 87 -23.84 6.41 -23.55
CA LYS A 87 -22.42 6.56 -23.89
C LYS A 87 -21.97 8.02 -24.00
N ASP A 88 -22.79 8.87 -24.63
CA ASP A 88 -22.41 10.27 -24.88
C ASP A 88 -22.48 11.10 -23.60
N LEU A 89 -23.47 10.87 -22.75
CA LEU A 89 -23.58 11.47 -21.42
C LEU A 89 -22.44 11.02 -20.52
N PHE A 90 -22.12 9.72 -20.52
CA PHE A 90 -20.98 9.19 -19.77
C PHE A 90 -19.68 9.86 -20.20
N LYS A 91 -19.42 9.94 -21.51
CA LYS A 91 -18.24 10.60 -22.07
C LYS A 91 -18.13 12.06 -21.63
N LYS A 92 -19.22 12.83 -21.68
CA LYS A 92 -19.27 14.22 -21.18
C LYS A 92 -18.92 14.32 -19.70
N CYS A 93 -19.33 13.34 -18.90
CA CYS A 93 -19.04 13.31 -17.46
C CYS A 93 -17.57 12.99 -17.17
N VAL A 94 -16.96 12.05 -17.90
CA VAL A 94 -15.61 11.55 -17.55
C VAL A 94 -14.47 12.26 -18.27
N GLN A 95 -14.72 13.01 -19.35
CA GLN A 95 -13.68 13.59 -20.22
C GLN A 95 -12.58 14.36 -19.46
N SER A 96 -12.93 15.15 -18.44
CA SER A 96 -11.98 15.98 -17.71
C SER A 96 -11.07 15.18 -16.77
N ASN A 97 -11.50 13.99 -16.37
CA ASN A 97 -10.85 13.16 -15.35
C ASN A 97 -10.49 11.76 -15.87
N ILE A 98 -10.55 11.55 -17.21
CA ILE A 98 -10.42 10.24 -17.85
C ILE A 98 -9.07 9.58 -17.60
N VAL A 99 -7.98 10.35 -17.46
CA VAL A 99 -6.65 9.81 -17.20
C VAL A 99 -6.60 9.06 -15.86
N LEU A 100 -7.11 9.68 -14.80
CA LEU A 100 -7.18 9.07 -13.46
C LEU A 100 -8.14 7.88 -13.45
N LEU A 101 -9.32 8.03 -14.05
CA LEU A 101 -10.30 6.95 -14.13
C LEU A 101 -9.74 5.75 -14.92
N THR A 102 -9.01 6.00 -16.00
CA THR A 102 -8.34 4.95 -16.78
C THR A 102 -7.33 4.19 -15.93
N GLN A 103 -6.53 4.87 -15.10
CA GLN A 103 -5.61 4.21 -14.18
C GLN A 103 -6.37 3.36 -13.14
N ALA A 104 -7.45 3.90 -12.58
CA ALA A 104 -8.27 3.23 -11.58
C ALA A 104 -8.87 1.92 -12.11
N PHE A 105 -9.59 1.99 -13.23
CA PHE A 105 -10.31 0.84 -13.79
C PHE A 105 -9.39 -0.17 -14.50
N ARG A 106 -8.19 0.24 -14.94
CA ARG A 106 -7.18 -0.67 -15.48
C ARG A 106 -6.27 -1.29 -14.41
N ARG A 107 -6.59 -1.12 -13.12
CA ARG A 107 -5.81 -1.63 -11.99
C ARG A 107 -4.34 -1.17 -12.05
N LYS A 108 -4.11 0.07 -12.47
CA LYS A 108 -2.77 0.68 -12.57
C LYS A 108 -2.35 1.45 -11.34
N PHE A 109 -3.21 1.52 -10.33
CA PHE A 109 -2.81 2.00 -9.02
C PHE A 109 -1.81 1.06 -8.36
N VAL A 110 -1.01 1.65 -7.47
CA VAL A 110 0.05 1.01 -6.72
C VAL A 110 -0.44 -0.17 -5.89
N ILE A 111 -1.72 -0.20 -5.52
CA ILE A 111 -2.40 -1.38 -4.98
C ILE A 111 -3.56 -1.75 -5.90
N PRO A 112 -3.38 -2.70 -6.83
CA PRO A 112 -4.39 -3.12 -7.80
C PRO A 112 -5.67 -3.68 -7.16
N ASP A 113 -5.52 -4.61 -6.22
CA ASP A 113 -6.63 -5.27 -5.52
C ASP A 113 -6.85 -4.64 -4.14
N PHE A 114 -7.39 -3.42 -4.16
CA PHE A 114 -7.52 -2.61 -2.96
C PHE A 114 -8.50 -3.21 -1.95
N MET A 115 -9.63 -3.77 -2.40
CA MET A 115 -10.65 -4.34 -1.50
C MET A 115 -10.11 -5.55 -0.71
N SER A 116 -9.35 -6.44 -1.36
CA SER A 116 -8.68 -7.54 -0.67
C SER A 116 -7.66 -7.01 0.33
N PHE A 117 -6.84 -6.03 -0.07
CA PHE A 117 -5.87 -5.42 0.82
C PHE A 117 -6.51 -4.76 2.05
N THR A 118 -7.63 -4.04 1.89
CA THR A 118 -8.33 -3.40 3.00
C THR A 118 -8.95 -4.40 3.97
N SER A 119 -9.38 -5.58 3.51
CA SER A 119 -9.84 -6.65 4.40
C SER A 119 -8.72 -7.11 5.34
N HIS A 120 -7.49 -7.25 4.85
CA HIS A 120 -6.34 -7.56 5.70
C HIS A 120 -6.06 -6.43 6.69
N ILE A 121 -6.20 -5.16 6.27
CA ILE A 121 -6.05 -4.02 7.19
C ILE A 121 -7.08 -4.07 8.32
N ASP A 122 -8.33 -4.46 8.04
CA ASP A 122 -9.37 -4.62 9.06
C ASP A 122 -9.04 -5.76 10.04
N GLU A 123 -8.47 -6.87 9.56
CA GLU A 123 -7.99 -7.96 10.42
C GLU A 123 -6.82 -7.52 11.32
N LEU A 124 -5.85 -6.77 10.77
CA LEU A 124 -4.75 -6.19 11.53
C LEU A 124 -5.25 -5.19 12.59
N TYR A 125 -6.25 -4.39 12.22
CA TYR A 125 -6.91 -3.46 13.15
C TYR A 125 -7.55 -4.21 14.32
N GLU A 126 -8.31 -5.28 14.06
CA GLU A 126 -8.97 -6.08 15.10
C GLU A 126 -7.95 -6.87 15.94
N SER A 127 -6.84 -7.31 15.37
CA SER A 127 -5.70 -7.91 16.10
C SER A 127 -5.13 -6.91 17.13
N ALA A 128 -4.75 -5.72 16.66
CA ALA A 128 -4.15 -4.68 17.49
C ALA A 128 -5.13 -4.13 18.55
N LYS A 129 -6.43 -4.08 18.24
CA LYS A 129 -7.48 -3.61 19.15
C LYS A 129 -7.53 -4.39 20.47
N LYS A 130 -7.13 -5.67 20.46
CA LYS A 130 -7.11 -6.56 21.64
C LYS A 130 -6.06 -6.15 22.69
N GLN A 131 -5.10 -5.29 22.32
CA GLN A 131 -4.11 -4.78 23.26
C GLN A 131 -4.76 -3.75 24.20
N SER A 132 -4.92 -4.11 25.47
CA SER A 132 -5.51 -3.27 26.52
C SER A 132 -4.48 -2.59 27.43
N GLY A 133 -3.19 -2.77 27.16
CA GLY A 133 -2.10 -2.17 27.92
C GLY A 133 -1.86 -0.69 27.62
N GLY A 134 -0.96 -0.08 28.39
CA GLY A 134 -0.54 1.31 28.24
C GLY A 134 -1.21 2.27 29.21
N LYS A 135 -0.81 3.54 29.16
CA LYS A 135 -1.38 4.62 29.97
C LYS A 135 -1.64 5.85 29.10
N VAL A 136 -2.83 6.43 29.21
CA VAL A 136 -3.14 7.72 28.56
C VAL A 136 -2.24 8.80 29.14
N ALA A 137 -1.73 9.69 28.28
CA ALA A 137 -0.95 10.85 28.72
C ALA A 137 -1.82 11.76 29.59
N ASP A 138 -1.43 11.93 30.86
CA ASP A 138 -2.21 12.63 31.88
C ASP A 138 -1.50 13.85 32.48
N TYR A 139 -0.36 14.26 31.92
CA TYR A 139 0.38 15.44 32.38
C TYR A 139 -0.33 16.77 32.07
N ILE A 140 -1.26 16.77 31.11
CA ILE A 140 -2.21 17.87 30.86
C ILE A 140 -3.65 17.34 30.78
N PRO A 141 -4.65 18.11 31.24
CA PRO A 141 -6.03 17.65 31.32
C PRO A 141 -6.66 17.39 29.95
N GLN A 142 -6.20 18.03 28.87
CA GLN A 142 -6.75 17.86 27.53
C GLN A 142 -6.45 16.46 26.96
N LEU A 143 -5.25 15.91 27.22
CA LEU A 143 -4.89 14.56 26.79
C LEU A 143 -5.55 13.49 27.67
N ALA A 144 -5.70 13.76 28.97
CA ALA A 144 -6.35 12.86 29.92
C ALA A 144 -7.84 12.61 29.62
N LYS A 145 -8.48 13.49 28.85
CA LYS A 145 -9.89 13.36 28.46
C LYS A 145 -10.16 12.26 27.44
N PHE A 146 -9.16 11.85 26.67
CA PHE A 146 -9.36 10.83 25.65
C PHE A 146 -9.56 9.46 26.29
N SER A 147 -10.60 8.75 25.86
CA SER A 147 -10.86 7.39 26.32
C SER A 147 -9.73 6.45 25.86
N PRO A 148 -9.24 5.54 26.73
CA PRO A 148 -8.25 4.53 26.36
C PRO A 148 -8.76 3.54 25.30
N ASP A 149 -10.07 3.42 25.13
CA ASP A 149 -10.68 2.49 24.19
C ASP A 149 -10.62 2.98 22.74
N LEU A 150 -10.34 4.27 22.53
CA LEU A 150 -10.26 4.87 21.20
C LEU A 150 -9.14 4.22 20.38
N TRP A 151 -9.49 3.79 19.17
CA TRP A 151 -8.58 3.17 18.23
C TRP A 151 -9.00 3.47 16.79
N GLY A 152 -8.14 4.17 16.05
CA GLY A 152 -8.38 4.50 14.64
C GLY A 152 -7.17 4.20 13.76
N VAL A 153 -7.43 3.65 12.58
CA VAL A 153 -6.43 3.45 11.53
C VAL A 153 -6.97 4.01 10.21
N SER A 154 -6.20 4.88 9.58
CA SER A 154 -6.51 5.37 8.24
C SER A 154 -5.29 5.28 7.34
N LEU A 155 -5.51 4.94 6.07
CA LEU A 155 -4.49 4.86 5.04
C LEU A 155 -4.89 5.64 3.79
N CYS A 156 -3.88 6.19 3.13
CA CYS A 156 -3.99 6.85 1.82
C CYS A 156 -2.82 6.39 0.95
N THR A 157 -3.09 5.84 -0.23
CA THR A 157 -2.04 5.46 -1.18
C THR A 157 -1.53 6.68 -1.94
N VAL A 158 -0.36 6.55 -2.58
CA VAL A 158 0.20 7.62 -3.43
C VAL A 158 -0.70 7.96 -4.63
N ASP A 159 -1.61 7.07 -5.02
CA ASP A 159 -2.61 7.28 -6.06
C ASP A 159 -3.94 7.86 -5.56
N GLY A 160 -4.09 8.01 -4.24
CA GLY A 160 -5.30 8.54 -3.60
C GLY A 160 -6.36 7.49 -3.24
N GLN A 161 -6.04 6.20 -3.28
CA GLN A 161 -6.91 5.16 -2.73
C GLN A 161 -6.93 5.28 -1.20
N ARG A 162 -8.10 5.16 -0.56
CA ARG A 162 -8.26 5.46 0.87
C ARG A 162 -9.18 4.49 1.57
N HIS A 163 -8.74 4.04 2.75
CA HIS A 163 -9.51 3.18 3.64
C HIS A 163 -9.30 3.60 5.10
N SER A 164 -10.32 3.41 5.92
CA SER A 164 -10.34 3.86 7.31
C SER A 164 -11.19 2.89 8.14
N VAL A 165 -10.69 2.50 9.31
CA VAL A 165 -11.37 1.61 10.26
C VAL A 165 -11.19 2.12 11.70
N GLY A 166 -12.27 2.07 12.49
CA GLY A 166 -12.30 2.57 13.87
C GLY A 166 -12.60 4.08 14.00
N ASP A 167 -12.07 4.69 15.07
CA ASP A 167 -12.35 6.07 15.50
C ASP A 167 -11.57 7.11 14.68
N THR A 168 -11.64 7.02 13.34
CA THR A 168 -10.73 7.73 12.43
C THR A 168 -11.06 9.20 12.23
N LYS A 169 -12.29 9.62 12.55
CA LYS A 169 -12.80 10.98 12.35
C LYS A 169 -12.74 11.83 13.62
N VAL A 170 -12.29 11.26 14.75
CA VAL A 170 -12.12 12.00 16.00
C VAL A 170 -10.89 12.90 15.88
N PRO A 171 -11.03 14.23 16.10
CA PRO A 171 -9.88 15.14 16.10
C PRO A 171 -8.98 14.90 17.32
N PHE A 172 -7.67 14.96 17.11
CA PHE A 172 -6.68 14.92 18.17
C PHE A 172 -5.47 15.80 17.82
N CYS A 173 -4.74 16.25 18.84
CA CYS A 173 -3.53 17.07 18.64
C CYS A 173 -2.38 16.23 18.05
N LEU A 174 -1.74 16.72 16.98
CA LEU A 174 -0.58 16.06 16.34
C LEU A 174 0.57 15.84 17.32
N GLN A 175 0.79 16.78 18.23
CA GLN A 175 1.92 16.75 19.16
C GLN A 175 3.24 16.53 18.39
N SER A 176 4.13 15.66 18.88
CA SER A 176 5.42 15.38 18.23
C SER A 176 5.32 14.87 16.78
N CYS A 177 4.16 14.41 16.28
CA CYS A 177 3.98 14.06 14.86
C CYS A 177 4.15 15.28 13.92
N VAL A 178 4.04 16.51 14.42
CA VAL A 178 4.26 17.73 13.62
C VAL A 178 5.74 17.97 13.29
N LYS A 179 6.66 17.39 14.07
CA LYS A 179 8.12 17.61 13.95
C LYS A 179 8.70 17.30 12.56
N PRO A 180 8.42 16.13 11.94
CA PRO A 180 8.88 15.86 10.58
C PRO A 180 8.31 16.86 9.57
N LEU A 181 7.04 17.24 9.71
CA LEU A 181 6.36 18.14 8.77
C LEU A 181 7.01 19.53 8.75
N LYS A 182 7.30 20.09 9.93
CA LYS A 182 7.97 21.40 10.01
C LYS A 182 9.42 21.37 9.52
N TYR A 183 10.13 20.26 9.72
CA TYR A 183 11.47 20.08 9.16
C TYR A 183 11.42 20.02 7.62
N ALA A 184 10.46 19.28 7.07
CA ALA A 184 10.26 19.24 5.62
C ALA A 184 9.97 20.64 5.04
N ILE A 185 9.14 21.43 5.69
CA ILE A 185 8.85 22.82 5.30
C ILE A 185 10.12 23.68 5.34
N ALA A 186 10.89 23.60 6.43
CA ALA A 186 12.15 24.36 6.54
C ALA A 186 13.14 24.02 5.41
N VAL A 187 13.32 22.74 5.11
CA VAL A 187 14.22 22.30 4.03
C VAL A 187 13.66 22.66 2.66
N ASN A 188 12.33 22.63 2.48
CA ASN A 188 11.69 23.05 1.24
C ASN A 188 12.00 24.51 0.91
N ASP A 189 11.92 25.39 1.90
CA ASP A 189 12.04 26.84 1.70
C ASP A 189 13.50 27.32 1.73
N LEU A 190 14.35 26.68 2.55
CA LEU A 190 15.70 27.17 2.84
C LEU A 190 16.82 26.25 2.35
N GLY A 191 16.49 25.03 1.93
CA GLY A 191 17.45 24.01 1.52
C GLY A 191 18.14 23.29 2.69
N THR A 192 18.65 22.10 2.42
CA THR A 192 19.27 21.21 3.43
C THR A 192 20.47 21.84 4.10
N GLU A 193 21.32 22.52 3.32
CA GLU A 193 22.58 23.07 3.82
C GLU A 193 22.32 24.11 4.90
N TYR A 194 21.44 25.08 4.63
CA TYR A 194 21.12 26.14 5.58
C TYR A 194 20.48 25.59 6.85
N VAL A 195 19.48 24.72 6.73
CA VAL A 195 18.77 24.13 7.88
C VAL A 195 19.75 23.37 8.80
N HIS A 196 20.66 22.60 8.23
CA HIS A 196 21.61 21.80 9.00
C HIS A 196 22.82 22.57 9.54
N ARG A 197 22.92 23.88 9.27
CA ARG A 197 23.80 24.76 10.07
C ARG A 197 23.33 24.88 11.52
N TYR A 198 22.04 24.63 11.79
CA TYR A 198 21.44 24.81 13.12
C TYR A 198 21.05 23.51 13.82
N VAL A 199 20.84 22.42 13.07
CA VAL A 199 20.45 21.11 13.62
C VAL A 199 21.24 19.97 13.00
N GLY A 200 21.59 18.96 13.79
CA GLY A 200 22.26 17.76 13.33
C GLY A 200 21.37 16.81 12.50
N LYS A 201 21.96 15.69 12.10
CA LYS A 201 21.34 14.67 11.22
C LYS A 201 21.27 13.28 11.85
N GLU A 202 21.76 13.13 13.08
CA GLU A 202 22.05 11.83 13.66
C GLU A 202 21.19 11.55 14.90
N PRO A 203 20.92 10.26 15.20
CA PRO A 203 20.30 9.89 16.46
C PRO A 203 21.24 10.28 17.63
N SER A 204 20.67 10.60 18.78
CA SER A 204 21.46 10.96 19.96
C SER A 204 22.20 9.76 20.59
N GLY A 205 21.73 8.52 20.36
CA GLY A 205 22.21 7.32 21.07
C GLY A 205 21.95 7.29 22.58
N LEU A 206 21.48 8.41 23.13
CA LEU A 206 21.14 8.63 24.54
C LEU A 206 19.63 8.59 24.73
N ARG A 207 19.18 8.18 25.93
CA ARG A 207 17.76 8.27 26.32
C ARG A 207 17.23 9.68 26.10
N PHE A 208 16.01 9.81 25.58
CA PHE A 208 15.37 11.09 25.23
C PHE A 208 15.31 12.12 26.38
N ASN A 209 15.52 11.68 27.62
CA ASN A 209 15.49 12.49 28.84
C ASN A 209 16.80 13.20 29.19
N LYS A 210 17.91 12.89 28.53
CA LYS A 210 19.19 13.58 28.78
C LYS A 210 19.37 14.72 27.78
N LEU A 211 19.47 15.94 28.32
CA LEU A 211 19.96 17.13 27.61
C LEU A 211 21.41 16.83 27.17
N PHE A 212 21.88 17.09 25.96
CA PHE A 212 22.13 18.41 25.37
C PHE A 212 22.41 18.28 23.85
N LEU A 213 22.99 19.35 23.30
CA LEU A 213 23.54 19.49 21.96
C LEU A 213 24.61 18.42 21.66
N ASN A 214 24.89 18.21 20.38
CA ASN A 214 26.03 17.44 19.91
C ASN A 214 27.35 18.21 20.13
N GLU A 215 28.46 17.62 19.70
CA GLU A 215 29.81 18.21 19.82
C GLU A 215 29.95 19.56 19.10
N ASP A 216 29.08 19.83 18.11
CA ASP A 216 29.05 21.08 17.34
C ASP A 216 28.14 22.16 17.95
N ASP A 217 27.71 22.00 19.21
CA ASP A 217 26.75 22.89 19.89
C ASP A 217 25.42 23.04 19.11
N ARG A 218 24.93 21.94 18.48
CA ARG A 218 23.62 21.87 17.80
C ARG A 218 22.75 20.73 18.34
N PRO A 219 21.42 20.83 18.31
CA PRO A 219 20.58 19.69 18.67
C PRO A 219 20.82 18.52 17.71
N HIS A 220 20.77 17.28 18.21
CA HIS A 220 21.12 16.09 17.42
C HIS A 220 20.34 15.92 16.11
N ASN A 221 19.04 16.18 16.13
CA ASN A 221 18.15 16.02 14.98
C ASN A 221 16.82 16.77 15.18
N PRO A 222 16.03 17.01 14.13
CA PRO A 222 14.74 17.69 14.24
C PRO A 222 13.62 16.87 14.91
N MET A 223 13.82 15.58 15.18
CA MET A 223 12.78 14.71 15.78
C MET A 223 12.73 14.80 17.31
N VAL A 224 13.78 15.33 17.95
CA VAL A 224 13.80 15.66 19.38
C VAL A 224 13.31 17.09 19.63
N ASN A 225 12.85 17.39 20.85
CA ASN A 225 12.28 18.71 21.18
C ASN A 225 13.23 19.88 20.91
N ALA A 226 14.51 19.77 21.28
CA ALA A 226 15.49 20.83 21.06
C ALA A 226 15.68 21.16 19.57
N GLY A 227 15.86 20.16 18.72
CA GLY A 227 15.97 20.37 17.27
C GLY A 227 14.67 20.88 16.67
N ALA A 228 13.54 20.38 17.17
CA ALA A 228 12.23 20.85 16.75
C ALA A 228 12.00 22.34 17.09
N ILE A 229 12.46 22.83 18.24
CA ILE A 229 12.40 24.25 18.62
C ILE A 229 13.29 25.09 17.69
N VAL A 230 14.52 24.63 17.41
CA VAL A 230 15.40 25.29 16.45
C VAL A 230 14.77 25.36 15.05
N ILE A 231 14.19 24.27 14.56
CA ILE A 231 13.46 24.27 13.28
C ILE A 231 12.29 25.26 13.29
N THR A 232 11.58 25.40 14.41
CA THR A 232 10.49 26.38 14.53
C THR A 232 10.96 27.82 14.34
N SER A 233 12.22 28.14 14.69
CA SER A 233 12.79 29.48 14.43
C SER A 233 13.01 29.80 12.94
N LEU A 234 12.89 28.80 12.06
CA LEU A 234 13.22 28.93 10.63
C LEU A 234 11.99 29.08 9.71
N ILE A 235 10.76 28.97 10.22
CA ILE A 235 9.59 28.65 9.37
C ILE A 235 8.36 29.57 9.55
N LYS A 236 7.45 29.50 8.57
CA LYS A 236 6.05 30.00 8.61
C LYS A 236 5.11 28.92 8.03
N VAL A 237 4.12 28.40 8.78
CA VAL A 237 3.68 26.99 8.62
C VAL A 237 2.25 26.73 8.08
N MET A 238 1.25 27.53 8.44
CA MET A 238 -0.16 27.08 8.35
C MET A 238 -0.67 26.70 6.96
N GLN A 239 -0.21 27.37 5.89
CA GLN A 239 -0.64 27.02 4.52
C GLN A 239 -0.15 25.64 4.05
N PHE A 240 1.03 25.20 4.50
CA PHE A 240 1.58 23.90 4.07
C PHE A 240 0.80 22.71 4.62
N MET A 241 0.33 22.78 5.86
CA MET A 241 -0.41 21.67 6.50
C MET A 241 -1.70 21.36 5.73
N ASN A 242 -2.44 22.38 5.33
CA ASN A 242 -3.66 22.22 4.51
C ASN A 242 -3.34 21.58 3.15
N LYS A 243 -2.27 22.02 2.48
CA LYS A 243 -1.86 21.46 1.19
C LYS A 243 -1.44 20.00 1.30
N MET A 244 -0.66 19.64 2.33
CA MET A 244 -0.26 18.26 2.59
C MET A 244 -1.45 17.35 2.90
N ALA A 245 -2.49 17.88 3.55
CA ALA A 245 -3.72 17.15 3.85
C ALA A 245 -4.73 17.14 2.69
N GLY A 246 -4.42 17.75 1.54
CA GLY A 246 -5.36 17.91 0.43
C GLY A 246 -6.64 18.63 0.84
N ASN A 247 -6.50 19.66 1.67
CA ASN A 247 -7.59 20.47 2.23
C ASN A 247 -8.58 19.72 3.14
N GLU A 248 -8.21 18.55 3.64
CA GLU A 248 -8.94 17.91 4.74
C GLU A 248 -8.74 18.64 6.08
N TYR A 249 -9.34 18.09 7.14
CA TYR A 249 -9.35 18.72 8.46
C TYR A 249 -7.95 18.99 9.01
N VAL A 250 -7.64 20.27 9.20
CA VAL A 250 -6.50 20.78 9.96
C VAL A 250 -7.04 21.85 10.91
N GLY A 251 -7.15 21.48 12.18
CA GLY A 251 -7.68 22.31 13.25
C GLY A 251 -6.60 22.85 14.17
N PHE A 252 -7.02 23.50 15.26
CA PHE A 252 -6.13 24.02 16.29
C PHE A 252 -6.80 24.02 17.66
N SER A 253 -6.11 23.46 18.66
CA SER A 253 -6.58 23.37 20.03
C SER A 253 -5.96 24.46 20.90
N ASN A 254 -6.63 25.61 21.02
CA ASN A 254 -6.14 26.66 21.93
C ASN A 254 -6.06 26.17 23.39
N ALA A 255 -6.97 25.28 23.80
CA ALA A 255 -6.96 24.71 25.15
C ALA A 255 -5.70 23.89 25.42
N THR A 256 -5.30 23.02 24.47
CA THR A 256 -4.07 22.24 24.58
C THR A 256 -2.85 23.15 24.53
N PHE A 257 -2.86 24.17 23.67
CA PHE A 257 -1.78 25.16 23.58
C PHE A 257 -1.51 25.84 24.92
N GLN A 258 -2.56 26.34 25.60
CA GLN A 258 -2.40 26.99 26.89
C GLN A 258 -1.83 26.04 27.95
N SER A 259 -2.35 24.81 28.03
CA SER A 259 -1.87 23.83 29.01
C SER A 259 -0.46 23.31 28.72
N GLU A 260 -0.09 23.12 27.45
CA GLU A 260 1.29 22.78 27.05
C GLU A 260 2.26 23.92 27.37
N ARG A 261 1.83 25.17 27.21
CA ARG A 261 2.64 26.34 27.56
C ARG A 261 2.85 26.46 29.07
N GLU A 262 1.79 26.29 29.86
CA GLU A 262 1.84 26.37 31.34
C GLU A 262 2.65 25.25 31.97
N SER A 263 2.60 24.03 31.43
CA SER A 263 3.37 22.87 31.91
C SER A 263 4.72 22.67 31.18
N GLY A 264 5.10 23.64 30.34
CA GLY A 264 6.20 23.55 29.38
C GLY A 264 7.61 23.77 29.93
N ASP A 265 7.83 23.68 31.25
CA ASP A 265 9.08 24.04 31.94
C ASP A 265 10.34 23.49 31.27
N ARG A 266 10.28 22.22 30.86
CA ARG A 266 11.40 21.55 30.16
C ARG A 266 11.75 22.23 28.84
N ASN A 267 10.74 22.66 28.07
CA ASN A 267 10.97 23.35 26.80
C ASN A 267 11.49 24.78 27.03
N PHE A 268 11.08 25.45 28.10
CA PHE A 268 11.69 26.73 28.51
C PHE A 268 13.17 26.56 28.86
N ALA A 269 13.54 25.55 29.66
CA ALA A 269 14.93 25.26 29.97
C ALA A 269 15.77 24.99 28.71
N ILE A 270 15.23 24.20 27.77
CA ILE A 270 15.84 23.96 26.46
C ILE A 270 16.00 25.28 25.70
N GLY A 271 14.96 26.11 25.62
CA GLY A 271 14.98 27.39 24.91
C GLY A 271 16.04 28.35 25.43
N TYR A 272 16.14 28.53 26.75
CA TYR A 272 17.18 29.36 27.36
C TYR A 272 18.59 28.81 27.10
N TYR A 273 18.77 27.49 27.17
CA TYR A 273 20.06 26.87 26.88
C TYR A 273 20.48 27.07 25.40
N LEU A 274 19.54 26.89 24.47
CA LEU A 274 19.75 27.15 23.03
C LEU A 274 20.07 28.62 22.74
N LYS A 275 19.45 29.54 23.49
CA LYS A 275 19.71 30.98 23.39
C LYS A 275 21.13 31.32 23.81
N GLU A 276 21.58 30.81 24.97
CA GLU A 276 22.95 31.02 25.47
C GLU A 276 23.99 30.47 24.49
N LYS A 277 23.74 29.30 23.92
CA LYS A 277 24.62 28.63 22.95
C LYS A 277 24.51 29.15 21.51
N LYS A 278 23.74 30.22 21.26
CA LYS A 278 23.54 30.82 19.93
C LYS A 278 23.06 29.82 18.88
N CYS A 279 22.20 28.88 19.26
CA CYS A 279 21.66 27.87 18.35
C CYS A 279 20.53 28.40 17.44
N PHE A 280 20.09 29.64 17.63
CA PHE A 280 19.07 30.30 16.82
C PHE A 280 19.68 31.27 15.80
N PRO A 281 18.98 31.55 14.68
CA PRO A 281 19.37 32.65 13.79
C PRO A 281 19.46 34.00 14.52
N GLU A 282 20.27 34.90 14.00
CA GLU A 282 20.45 36.24 14.57
C GLU A 282 19.12 37.02 14.62
N GLY A 283 18.89 37.76 15.71
CA GLY A 283 17.65 38.53 15.92
C GLY A 283 16.43 37.71 16.34
N THR A 284 16.59 36.42 16.67
CA THR A 284 15.48 35.55 17.08
C THR A 284 15.01 35.86 18.52
N ASP A 285 13.71 36.08 18.70
CA ASP A 285 13.08 36.07 20.03
C ASP A 285 12.71 34.64 20.46
N MET A 286 13.50 34.09 21.38
CA MET A 286 13.34 32.74 21.90
C MET A 286 11.94 32.49 22.50
N VAL A 287 11.35 33.46 23.21
CA VAL A 287 10.05 33.25 23.87
C VAL A 287 8.93 33.18 22.84
N ALA A 288 8.94 34.06 21.84
CA ALA A 288 8.00 33.99 20.73
C ALA A 288 8.13 32.68 19.93
N ILE A 289 9.35 32.17 19.73
CA ILE A 289 9.59 30.87 19.08
C ILE A 289 9.07 29.70 19.90
N LEU A 290 9.20 29.74 21.23
CA LEU A 290 8.60 28.72 22.09
C LEU A 290 7.07 28.74 22.03
N ASP A 291 6.45 29.92 22.08
CA ASP A 291 5.00 30.04 21.92
C ASP A 291 4.55 29.48 20.56
N PHE A 292 5.27 29.80 19.48
CA PHE A 292 4.99 29.24 18.17
C PHE A 292 5.21 27.71 18.13
N TYR A 293 6.23 27.20 18.81
CA TYR A 293 6.45 25.76 18.94
C TYR A 293 5.26 25.06 19.61
N PHE A 294 4.73 25.62 20.70
CA PHE A 294 3.56 25.08 21.38
C PHE A 294 2.31 25.12 20.51
N GLN A 295 2.11 26.22 19.77
CA GLN A 295 1.01 26.32 18.80
C GLN A 295 1.06 25.20 17.76
N LEU A 296 2.23 24.91 17.19
CA LEU A 296 2.39 23.84 16.21
C LEU A 296 2.14 22.44 16.78
N CYS A 297 2.52 22.18 18.04
CA CYS A 297 2.22 20.92 18.72
C CYS A 297 0.72 20.74 19.00
N SER A 298 -0.03 21.84 19.12
CA SER A 298 -1.49 21.86 19.37
C SER A 298 -2.35 21.93 18.10
N ILE A 299 -1.78 21.72 16.92
CA ILE A 299 -2.54 21.52 15.68
C ILE A 299 -3.34 20.22 15.80
N GLU A 300 -4.62 20.27 15.43
CA GLU A 300 -5.51 19.12 15.44
C GLU A 300 -5.65 18.50 14.04
N VAL A 301 -5.69 17.18 13.97
CA VAL A 301 -5.95 16.41 12.76
C VAL A 301 -6.89 15.25 13.08
N THR A 302 -7.44 14.61 12.06
CA THR A 302 -8.06 13.29 12.19
C THR A 302 -7.10 12.23 11.65
N CYS A 303 -7.39 10.94 11.85
CA CYS A 303 -6.61 9.89 11.20
C CYS A 303 -6.66 10.04 9.67
N GLU A 304 -7.83 10.40 9.15
CA GLU A 304 -8.06 10.54 7.72
C GLU A 304 -7.18 11.64 7.10
N SER A 305 -7.15 12.84 7.69
CA SER A 305 -6.36 13.95 7.13
C SER A 305 -4.86 13.72 7.30
N ALA A 306 -4.44 13.13 8.42
CA ALA A 306 -3.03 12.81 8.66
C ALA A 306 -2.51 11.67 7.76
N SER A 307 -3.36 10.72 7.36
CA SER A 307 -2.97 9.69 6.38
C SER A 307 -2.63 10.31 5.01
N VAL A 308 -3.33 11.38 4.61
CA VAL A 308 -3.04 12.13 3.37
C VAL A 308 -1.73 12.91 3.51
N MET A 309 -1.44 13.49 4.68
CA MET A 309 -0.14 14.13 4.95
C MET A 309 1.03 13.12 4.85
N ALA A 310 0.86 11.93 5.45
CA ALA A 310 1.85 10.85 5.34
C ALA A 310 2.02 10.38 3.88
N ALA A 311 0.92 10.28 3.14
CA ALA A 311 0.95 9.86 1.74
C ALA A 311 1.58 10.91 0.83
N THR A 312 1.47 12.20 1.17
CA THR A 312 2.21 13.29 0.51
C THR A 312 3.72 13.10 0.65
N LEU A 313 4.19 12.63 1.81
CA LEU A 313 5.60 12.25 1.98
C LEU A 313 5.94 10.96 1.21
N ALA A 314 5.05 9.96 1.21
CA ALA A 314 5.24 8.73 0.43
C ALA A 314 5.37 9.02 -1.08
N ASN A 315 4.69 10.05 -1.57
CA ASN A 315 4.59 10.44 -2.97
C ASN A 315 5.61 11.54 -3.37
N GLY A 316 6.76 11.59 -2.71
CA GLY A 316 7.84 12.51 -3.08
C GLY A 316 7.49 14.00 -2.95
N GLY A 317 6.48 14.35 -2.14
CA GLY A 317 6.06 15.73 -1.89
C GLY A 317 4.86 16.19 -2.72
N PHE A 318 4.29 15.33 -3.56
CA PHE A 318 3.05 15.60 -4.28
C PHE A 318 1.85 15.10 -3.49
N CYS A 319 0.86 15.95 -3.23
CA CYS A 319 -0.33 15.53 -2.50
C CYS A 319 -1.13 14.53 -3.36
N PRO A 320 -1.42 13.30 -2.86
CA PRO A 320 -1.98 12.22 -3.67
C PRO A 320 -3.40 12.51 -4.15
N ILE A 321 -4.18 13.32 -3.42
CA ILE A 321 -5.58 13.61 -3.76
C ILE A 321 -5.78 14.94 -4.49
N THR A 322 -4.74 15.74 -4.69
CA THR A 322 -4.82 17.02 -5.43
C THR A 322 -3.85 17.09 -6.62
N GLY A 323 -2.74 16.34 -6.57
CA GLY A 323 -1.66 16.43 -7.56
C GLY A 323 -0.75 17.65 -7.36
N GLU A 324 -0.99 18.49 -6.36
CA GLU A 324 -0.16 19.67 -6.09
C GLU A 324 1.23 19.24 -5.57
N ARG A 325 2.30 19.85 -6.10
CA ARG A 325 3.64 19.75 -5.52
C ARG A 325 3.71 20.61 -4.26
N VAL A 326 3.65 19.98 -3.09
CA VAL A 326 3.64 20.66 -1.79
C VAL A 326 5.04 20.82 -1.22
N LEU A 327 5.92 19.84 -1.41
CA LEU A 327 7.28 19.83 -0.87
C LEU A 327 8.31 19.48 -1.95
N SER A 328 9.55 19.89 -1.74
CA SER A 328 10.68 19.46 -2.56
C SER A 328 11.00 17.98 -2.28
N PRO A 329 11.35 17.18 -3.31
CA PRO A 329 11.74 15.78 -3.10
C PRO A 329 12.96 15.62 -2.18
N GLU A 330 13.84 16.62 -2.15
CA GLU A 330 14.97 16.68 -1.21
C GLU A 330 14.50 16.75 0.24
N ALA A 331 13.59 17.68 0.56
CA ALA A 331 13.02 17.80 1.89
C ALA A 331 12.32 16.51 2.33
N VAL A 332 11.57 15.89 1.43
CA VAL A 332 10.87 14.62 1.69
C VAL A 332 11.87 13.51 1.99
N ARG A 333 12.88 13.31 1.14
CA ARG A 333 13.92 12.29 1.35
C ARG A 333 14.58 12.44 2.71
N ASN A 334 15.05 13.64 3.05
CA ASN A 334 15.75 13.86 4.31
C ASN A 334 14.82 13.64 5.51
N THR A 335 13.55 14.04 5.39
CA THR A 335 12.55 13.84 6.44
C THR A 335 12.31 12.36 6.71
N LEU A 336 12.14 11.57 5.64
CA LEU A 336 11.95 10.12 5.75
C LEU A 336 13.18 9.41 6.34
N SER A 337 14.39 9.82 5.96
CA SER A 337 15.62 9.29 6.57
C SER A 337 15.67 9.56 8.07
N LEU A 338 15.34 10.78 8.51
CA LEU A 338 15.35 11.14 9.94
C LEU A 338 14.18 10.52 10.72
N MET A 339 13.03 10.31 10.08
CA MET A 339 11.93 9.54 10.67
C MET A 339 12.33 8.09 10.90
N HIS A 340 13.07 7.49 9.96
CA HIS A 340 13.55 6.12 10.09
C HIS A 340 14.51 5.96 11.29
N SER A 341 15.50 6.84 11.45
CA SER A 341 16.51 6.69 12.51
C SER A 341 16.15 7.32 13.85
N CYS A 342 15.26 8.33 13.87
CA CYS A 342 15.05 9.19 15.05
C CYS A 342 13.56 9.38 15.42
N GLY A 343 12.63 8.67 14.78
CA GLY A 343 11.21 9.02 14.80
C GLY A 343 10.38 8.53 16.00
N MET A 344 10.79 7.45 16.67
CA MET A 344 9.97 6.71 17.65
C MET A 344 10.54 6.78 19.07
N TYR A 345 11.09 7.94 19.45
CA TYR A 345 11.78 8.17 20.73
C TYR A 345 12.92 7.15 20.93
N ASP A 346 13.10 6.63 22.14
CA ASP A 346 14.12 5.63 22.45
C ASP A 346 13.91 4.30 21.69
N PHE A 347 12.68 4.07 21.19
CA PHE A 347 12.35 2.88 20.38
C PHE A 347 12.79 3.01 18.92
N SER A 348 13.31 4.16 18.47
CA SER A 348 13.63 4.40 17.05
C SER A 348 14.56 3.34 16.46
N GLY A 349 15.60 2.91 17.17
CA GLY A 349 16.53 1.88 16.69
C GLY A 349 15.87 0.51 16.54
N GLN A 350 15.06 0.09 17.51
CA GLN A 350 14.33 -1.19 17.45
C GLN A 350 13.23 -1.15 16.38
N PHE A 351 12.53 -0.03 16.24
CA PHE A 351 11.52 0.17 15.20
C PHE A 351 12.14 0.12 13.81
N ALA A 352 13.27 0.81 13.59
CA ALA A 352 14.00 0.77 12.32
C ALA A 352 14.52 -0.64 11.98
N PHE A 353 14.86 -1.45 12.98
CA PHE A 353 15.36 -2.81 12.79
C PHE A 353 14.25 -3.85 12.54
N HIS A 354 13.15 -3.78 13.29
CA HIS A 354 12.09 -4.79 13.21
C HIS A 354 10.96 -4.41 12.25
N VAL A 355 10.59 -3.14 12.18
CA VAL A 355 9.53 -2.62 11.30
C VAL A 355 10.12 -2.01 10.04
N GLY A 356 11.23 -1.29 10.15
CA GLY A 356 11.97 -0.77 9.01
C GLY A 356 11.25 0.34 8.24
N LEU A 357 10.19 0.92 8.78
CA LEU A 357 9.43 1.99 8.10
C LEU A 357 9.75 3.37 8.73
N PRO A 358 9.81 4.46 7.94
CA PRO A 358 9.81 5.81 8.48
C PRO A 358 8.53 6.10 9.26
N ALA A 359 8.65 6.46 10.54
CA ALA A 359 7.52 6.80 11.39
C ALA A 359 7.82 7.96 12.34
N LYS A 360 6.78 8.60 12.87
CA LYS A 360 6.89 9.53 13.99
C LYS A 360 5.72 9.35 14.95
N SER A 361 6.02 9.11 16.23
CA SER A 361 5.00 9.08 17.28
C SER A 361 4.77 10.43 17.94
N GLY A 362 3.55 10.66 18.43
CA GLY A 362 3.12 11.79 19.24
C GLY A 362 2.46 11.33 20.53
N VAL A 363 2.66 12.09 21.61
CA VAL A 363 2.14 11.76 22.96
C VAL A 363 0.62 11.79 23.07
N ALA A 364 -0.09 12.29 22.05
CA ALA A 364 -1.54 12.13 21.94
C ALA A 364 -1.97 10.70 21.52
N GLY A 365 -1.01 9.79 21.29
CA GLY A 365 -1.29 8.42 20.85
C GLY A 365 -1.24 8.22 19.34
N GLY A 366 -0.84 9.24 18.58
CA GLY A 366 -0.72 9.18 17.12
C GLY A 366 0.60 8.58 16.67
N ILE A 367 0.59 7.84 15.56
CA ILE A 367 1.78 7.40 14.82
C ILE A 367 1.56 7.74 13.35
N LEU A 368 2.34 8.71 12.86
CA LEU A 368 2.46 9.02 11.43
C LEU A 368 3.42 8.00 10.80
N LEU A 369 2.93 7.16 9.89
CA LEU A 369 3.70 6.07 9.28
C LEU A 369 3.76 6.25 7.76
N VAL A 370 4.92 6.06 7.17
CA VAL A 370 5.11 6.20 5.71
C VAL A 370 5.68 4.91 5.14
N VAL A 371 5.06 4.40 4.08
CA VAL A 371 5.61 3.37 3.18
C VAL A 371 5.99 4.06 1.87
N PRO A 372 7.27 4.43 1.67
CA PRO A 372 7.69 5.24 0.53
C PRO A 372 7.25 4.64 -0.81
N ASN A 373 6.74 5.49 -1.70
CA ASN A 373 6.19 5.13 -3.01
C ASN A 373 4.95 4.21 -2.99
N VAL A 374 4.35 3.94 -1.83
CA VAL A 374 3.15 3.07 -1.73
C VAL A 374 2.01 3.81 -1.04
N MET A 375 2.17 4.18 0.23
CA MET A 375 1.09 4.76 1.02
C MET A 375 1.59 5.50 2.27
N GLY A 376 0.75 6.37 2.80
CA GLY A 376 0.86 6.91 4.16
C GLY A 376 -0.26 6.40 5.04
N LEU A 377 0.03 6.24 6.33
CA LEU A 377 -0.93 5.80 7.34
C LEU A 377 -0.89 6.71 8.57
N MET A 378 -2.01 6.78 9.26
CA MET A 378 -2.11 7.29 10.62
C MET A 378 -2.80 6.24 11.49
N CYS A 379 -2.12 5.84 12.55
CA CYS A 379 -2.67 5.03 13.63
C CYS A 379 -2.85 5.92 14.86
N TRP A 380 -3.98 5.82 15.55
CA TRP A 380 -4.24 6.62 16.74
C TRP A 380 -4.88 5.82 17.86
N SER A 381 -4.14 5.62 18.96
CA SER A 381 -4.68 5.14 20.23
C SER A 381 -4.01 5.89 21.38
N PRO A 382 -4.78 6.62 22.23
CA PRO A 382 -4.25 7.42 23.33
C PRO A 382 -3.33 6.69 24.34
N PRO A 383 -3.55 5.41 24.71
CA PRO A 383 -2.66 4.69 25.62
C PRO A 383 -1.25 4.51 25.07
N LEU A 384 -0.27 5.04 25.82
CA LEU A 384 1.14 4.96 25.50
C LEU A 384 1.85 3.85 26.28
N ASP A 385 2.89 3.28 25.66
CA ASP A 385 3.85 2.41 26.32
C ASP A 385 4.81 3.22 27.22
N LYS A 386 5.75 2.52 27.86
CA LYS A 386 6.76 3.13 28.74
C LYS A 386 7.77 4.03 27.99
N MET A 387 7.83 3.94 26.67
CA MET A 387 8.70 4.72 25.79
C MET A 387 7.98 5.92 25.16
N GLY A 388 6.68 6.09 25.42
CA GLY A 388 5.87 7.20 24.93
C GLY A 388 5.23 6.95 23.56
N ASN A 389 5.24 5.72 23.05
CA ASN A 389 4.63 5.35 21.77
C ASN A 389 3.27 4.68 21.98
N SER A 390 2.34 4.80 21.02
CA SER A 390 1.02 4.18 21.11
C SER A 390 1.10 2.64 21.11
N VAL A 391 0.48 1.99 22.10
CA VAL A 391 0.53 0.52 22.26
C VAL A 391 -0.09 -0.20 21.05
N LYS A 392 -1.35 0.12 20.72
CA LYS A 392 -2.04 -0.49 19.58
C LYS A 392 -1.36 -0.11 18.26
N GLY A 393 -0.88 1.14 18.14
CA GLY A 393 -0.19 1.63 16.96
C GLY A 393 1.10 0.85 16.65
N ILE A 394 1.94 0.59 17.65
CA ILE A 394 3.16 -0.22 17.47
C ILE A 394 2.83 -1.67 17.11
N HIS A 395 1.84 -2.28 17.78
CA HIS A 395 1.40 -3.65 17.48
C HIS A 395 0.95 -3.77 16.02
N PHE A 396 0.10 -2.84 15.56
CA PHE A 396 -0.35 -2.79 14.17
C PHE A 396 0.83 -2.67 13.19
N CYS A 397 1.83 -1.82 13.48
CA CYS A 397 3.00 -1.64 12.62
C CYS A 397 3.82 -2.93 12.48
N HIS A 398 3.98 -3.70 13.56
CA HIS A 398 4.69 -4.98 13.52
C HIS A 398 3.92 -6.06 12.75
N ASP A 399 2.62 -6.19 13.00
CA ASP A 399 1.81 -7.18 12.28
C ASP A 399 1.76 -6.85 10.77
N LEU A 400 1.69 -5.56 10.41
CA LEU A 400 1.70 -5.10 9.03
C LEU A 400 2.93 -5.59 8.25
N VAL A 401 4.14 -5.44 8.80
CA VAL A 401 5.37 -5.88 8.10
C VAL A 401 5.64 -7.37 8.25
N SER A 402 4.98 -8.03 9.21
CA SER A 402 5.01 -9.49 9.33
C SER A 402 4.18 -10.14 8.23
N LEU A 403 3.04 -9.53 7.89
CA LEU A 403 2.16 -9.96 6.80
C LEU A 403 2.67 -9.50 5.42
N CYS A 404 3.11 -8.25 5.28
CA CYS A 404 3.42 -7.63 4.00
C CYS A 404 4.94 -7.37 3.84
N ASN A 405 5.44 -7.43 2.60
CA ASN A 405 6.84 -7.14 2.27
C ASN A 405 7.17 -5.62 2.22
N PHE A 406 6.70 -4.87 3.22
CA PHE A 406 6.86 -3.41 3.30
C PHE A 406 8.08 -2.96 4.09
N HIS A 407 8.77 -3.85 4.80
CA HIS A 407 10.01 -3.49 5.48
C HIS A 407 10.97 -2.86 4.45
N ASN A 408 11.60 -1.73 4.78
CA ASN A 408 12.40 -0.97 3.79
C ASN A 408 13.58 -1.76 3.19
N TYR A 409 14.01 -2.82 3.88
CA TYR A 409 15.05 -3.74 3.44
C TYR A 409 14.53 -5.14 3.05
N ASP A 410 13.21 -5.33 2.90
CA ASP A 410 12.66 -6.57 2.34
C ASP A 410 12.93 -6.68 0.83
N ASN A 411 12.92 -7.92 0.33
CA ASN A 411 13.15 -8.21 -1.09
C ASN A 411 11.83 -8.15 -1.89
N LEU A 412 11.82 -7.47 -3.05
CA LEU A 412 10.64 -7.36 -3.91
C LEU A 412 10.41 -8.54 -4.84
N ARG A 413 11.38 -9.45 -4.96
CA ARG A 413 11.38 -10.59 -5.90
C ARG A 413 11.28 -11.93 -5.17
N HIS A 414 12.03 -12.08 -4.09
CA HIS A 414 12.16 -13.30 -3.28
C HIS A 414 11.83 -12.96 -1.83
N PHE A 415 10.57 -12.64 -1.57
CA PHE A 415 10.06 -12.53 -0.20
C PHE A 415 9.49 -13.90 0.21
N ALA A 416 9.59 -14.21 1.51
CA ALA A 416 8.97 -15.40 2.10
C ALA A 416 7.44 -15.32 1.98
N LYS A 417 6.66 -16.14 2.71
CA LYS A 417 5.18 -16.22 2.72
C LYS A 417 4.40 -14.90 2.99
N LYS A 418 5.05 -13.74 2.91
CA LYS A 418 4.48 -12.40 2.95
C LYS A 418 3.70 -12.07 1.68
N LEU A 419 2.81 -11.10 1.80
CA LEU A 419 2.03 -10.53 0.70
C LEU A 419 2.75 -9.31 0.11
N ASP A 420 2.62 -9.13 -1.20
CA ASP A 420 3.02 -7.89 -1.89
C ASP A 420 1.78 -7.27 -2.57
N PRO A 421 1.11 -6.32 -1.90
CA PRO A 421 -0.10 -5.68 -2.44
C PRO A 421 0.13 -4.89 -3.73
N ARG A 422 1.39 -4.66 -4.15
CA ARG A 422 1.70 -4.01 -5.43
C ARG A 422 1.46 -4.89 -6.64
N ARG A 423 1.25 -6.18 -6.42
CA ARG A 423 0.99 -7.17 -7.46
C ARG A 423 -0.44 -7.71 -7.33
N GLU A 424 -1.05 -8.03 -8.45
CA GLU A 424 -2.35 -8.70 -8.45
C GLU A 424 -2.21 -10.12 -7.86
N GLY A 425 -2.88 -10.42 -6.75
CA GLY A 425 -2.70 -11.66 -5.99
C GLY A 425 -2.96 -12.93 -6.81
N GLY A 426 -4.07 -12.95 -7.57
CA GLY A 426 -4.40 -14.07 -8.47
C GLY A 426 -3.45 -14.21 -9.66
N ASP A 427 -3.06 -13.09 -10.26
CA ASP A 427 -2.18 -13.05 -11.44
C ASP A 427 -0.74 -13.47 -11.10
N GLN A 428 -0.23 -13.14 -9.91
CA GLN A 428 1.11 -13.58 -9.50
C GLN A 428 1.19 -15.10 -9.33
N ARG A 429 0.16 -15.73 -8.74
CA ARG A 429 0.07 -17.18 -8.64
C ARG A 429 0.03 -17.80 -10.03
N VAL A 430 -0.90 -17.34 -10.88
CA VAL A 430 -1.06 -17.86 -12.25
C VAL A 430 0.21 -17.65 -13.09
N LYS A 431 0.85 -16.47 -13.06
CA LYS A 431 2.11 -16.23 -13.77
C LYS A 431 3.24 -17.13 -13.30
N SER A 432 3.34 -17.38 -11.99
CA SER A 432 4.37 -18.26 -11.45
C SER A 432 4.14 -19.70 -11.92
N VAL A 433 2.89 -20.17 -11.90
CA VAL A 433 2.48 -21.48 -12.46
C VAL A 433 2.78 -21.56 -13.96
N ILE A 434 2.38 -20.57 -14.75
CA ILE A 434 2.62 -20.55 -16.19
C ILE A 434 4.12 -20.60 -16.49
N ASN A 435 4.93 -19.83 -15.76
CA ASN A 435 6.39 -19.84 -15.95
C ASN A 435 7.01 -21.20 -15.58
N LEU A 436 6.50 -21.85 -14.53
CA LEU A 436 6.91 -23.20 -14.14
C LEU A 436 6.57 -24.21 -15.25
N LEU A 437 5.34 -24.19 -15.76
CA LEU A 437 4.88 -25.10 -16.80
C LEU A 437 5.56 -24.83 -18.15
N PHE A 438 5.84 -23.58 -18.49
CA PHE A 438 6.56 -23.22 -19.71
C PHE A 438 8.01 -23.72 -19.69
N ALA A 439 8.66 -23.72 -18.51
CA ALA A 439 9.98 -24.35 -18.35
C ALA A 439 9.90 -25.87 -18.56
N ALA A 440 8.83 -26.52 -18.11
CA ALA A 440 8.60 -27.94 -18.38
C ALA A 440 8.32 -28.23 -19.87
N TYR A 441 7.56 -27.37 -20.54
CA TYR A 441 7.27 -27.45 -21.98
C TYR A 441 8.53 -27.31 -22.86
N THR A 442 9.40 -26.35 -22.54
CA THR A 442 10.65 -26.10 -23.30
C THR A 442 11.79 -27.06 -22.96
N GLY A 443 11.65 -27.87 -21.91
CA GLY A 443 12.72 -28.75 -21.42
C GLY A 443 13.80 -28.03 -20.59
N ASP A 444 13.59 -26.79 -20.13
CA ASP A 444 14.58 -26.03 -19.37
C ASP A 444 14.65 -26.49 -17.89
N VAL A 445 15.41 -27.55 -17.66
CA VAL A 445 15.71 -28.07 -16.31
C VAL A 445 16.44 -27.02 -15.45
N SER A 446 17.19 -26.09 -16.06
CA SER A 446 17.89 -25.05 -15.29
C SER A 446 16.90 -24.06 -14.67
N ALA A 447 15.84 -23.68 -15.39
CA ALA A 447 14.75 -22.90 -14.84
C ALA A 447 14.01 -23.64 -13.72
N LEU A 448 13.69 -24.92 -13.92
CA LEU A 448 13.04 -25.74 -12.90
C LEU A 448 13.88 -25.88 -11.63
N ARG A 449 15.20 -26.07 -11.76
CA ARG A 449 16.14 -26.06 -10.62
C ARG A 449 16.13 -24.73 -9.87
N ARG A 450 16.07 -23.60 -10.58
CA ARG A 450 15.97 -22.26 -9.96
C ARG A 450 14.64 -22.10 -9.21
N PHE A 451 13.52 -22.59 -9.76
CA PHE A 451 12.20 -22.53 -9.11
C PHE A 451 12.15 -23.42 -7.86
N ALA A 452 12.60 -24.67 -7.96
CA ALA A 452 12.68 -25.59 -6.82
C ALA A 452 13.59 -25.02 -5.71
N LEU A 453 14.74 -24.46 -6.07
CA LEU A 453 15.66 -23.83 -5.11
C LEU A 453 15.05 -22.61 -4.41
N SER A 454 14.11 -21.92 -5.07
CA SER A 454 13.39 -20.77 -4.48
C SER A 454 12.25 -21.16 -3.53
N GLY A 455 12.02 -22.46 -3.30
CA GLY A 455 10.93 -22.96 -2.45
C GLY A 455 9.55 -22.90 -3.11
N MET A 456 9.50 -22.86 -4.44
CA MET A 456 8.24 -22.93 -5.19
C MET A 456 7.64 -24.33 -5.05
N ASP A 457 6.33 -24.38 -4.81
CA ASP A 457 5.56 -25.64 -4.85
C ASP A 457 5.49 -26.14 -6.30
N MET A 458 6.08 -27.30 -6.55
CA MET A 458 6.19 -27.91 -7.88
C MET A 458 4.91 -28.68 -8.27
N GLU A 459 3.93 -28.81 -7.37
CA GLU A 459 2.64 -29.47 -7.61
C GLU A 459 1.53 -28.51 -8.02
N GLN A 460 1.86 -27.23 -8.24
CA GLN A 460 0.89 -26.25 -8.69
C GLN A 460 0.32 -26.59 -10.06
N ARG A 461 -0.97 -26.25 -10.25
CA ARG A 461 -1.77 -26.63 -11.42
C ARG A 461 -2.22 -25.41 -12.22
N ASP A 462 -2.30 -25.55 -13.54
CA ASP A 462 -2.90 -24.55 -14.43
C ASP A 462 -4.44 -24.63 -14.47
N TYR A 463 -5.03 -23.85 -15.39
CA TYR A 463 -6.48 -23.83 -15.59
C TYR A 463 -7.03 -25.19 -16.05
N ASP A 464 -6.22 -26.03 -16.73
CA ASP A 464 -6.56 -27.39 -17.15
C ASP A 464 -6.25 -28.43 -16.05
N SER A 465 -5.94 -27.98 -14.83
CA SER A 465 -5.57 -28.83 -13.69
C SER A 465 -4.30 -29.67 -13.92
N ARG A 466 -3.46 -29.29 -14.89
CA ARG A 466 -2.20 -29.97 -15.21
C ARG A 466 -1.05 -29.42 -14.37
N THR A 467 -0.18 -30.32 -13.93
CA THR A 467 1.08 -30.01 -13.23
C THR A 467 2.25 -29.98 -14.22
N ALA A 468 3.43 -29.57 -13.76
CA ALA A 468 4.65 -29.62 -14.56
C ALA A 468 4.97 -31.04 -15.07
N LEU A 469 4.55 -32.07 -14.31
CA LEU A 469 4.73 -33.48 -14.68
C LEU A 469 3.85 -33.89 -15.86
N HIS A 470 2.60 -33.41 -15.94
CA HIS A 470 1.72 -33.65 -17.09
C HIS A 470 2.33 -33.04 -18.36
N VAL A 471 2.69 -31.76 -18.30
CA VAL A 471 3.27 -31.04 -19.44
C VAL A 471 4.59 -31.67 -19.90
N ALA A 472 5.49 -32.01 -18.97
CA ALA A 472 6.75 -32.67 -19.32
C ALA A 472 6.53 -34.08 -19.92
N ALA A 473 5.49 -34.80 -19.48
CA ALA A 473 5.18 -36.12 -19.96
C ALA A 473 4.55 -36.11 -21.37
N ALA A 474 3.72 -35.10 -21.66
CA ALA A 474 3.16 -34.88 -22.98
C ALA A 474 4.20 -34.49 -24.03
N GLU A 475 5.22 -33.71 -23.65
CA GLU A 475 6.29 -33.28 -24.58
C GLU A 475 7.44 -34.29 -24.70
N GLY A 476 7.53 -35.25 -23.78
CA GLY A 476 8.57 -36.29 -23.80
C GLY A 476 9.92 -35.88 -23.19
N HIS A 477 9.98 -34.84 -22.33
CA HIS A 477 11.23 -34.35 -21.75
C HIS A 477 11.70 -35.20 -20.56
N VAL A 478 12.45 -36.27 -20.84
CA VAL A 478 12.98 -37.22 -19.84
C VAL A 478 13.72 -36.55 -18.68
N ASP A 479 14.59 -35.58 -18.96
CA ASP A 479 15.39 -34.93 -17.92
C ASP A 479 14.54 -34.08 -16.95
N VAL A 480 13.47 -33.48 -17.46
CA VAL A 480 12.48 -32.76 -16.65
C VAL A 480 11.69 -33.73 -15.79
N VAL A 481 11.20 -34.83 -16.37
CA VAL A 481 10.44 -35.85 -15.64
C VAL A 481 11.27 -36.45 -14.51
N LYS A 482 12.54 -36.80 -14.78
CA LYS A 482 13.46 -37.28 -13.73
C LYS A 482 13.67 -36.24 -12.65
N PHE A 483 13.89 -34.97 -13.00
CA PHE A 483 14.04 -33.90 -12.02
C PHE A 483 12.80 -33.77 -11.12
N LEU A 484 11.60 -33.77 -11.70
CA LEU A 484 10.34 -33.62 -10.95
C LEU A 484 10.06 -34.82 -10.04
N LEU A 485 10.26 -36.04 -10.53
CA LEU A 485 10.00 -37.26 -9.77
C LEU A 485 11.08 -37.50 -8.72
N GLU A 486 12.35 -37.53 -9.10
CA GLU A 486 13.46 -37.93 -8.23
C GLU A 486 13.84 -36.82 -7.24
N ALA A 487 14.01 -35.59 -7.72
CA ALA A 487 14.51 -34.48 -6.91
C ALA A 487 13.39 -33.70 -6.21
N CYS A 488 12.27 -33.45 -6.89
CA CYS A 488 11.15 -32.70 -6.30
C CYS A 488 10.07 -33.58 -5.64
N LYS A 489 10.12 -34.91 -5.82
CA LYS A 489 9.16 -35.87 -5.23
C LYS A 489 7.69 -35.54 -5.52
N VAL A 490 7.42 -35.06 -6.73
CA VAL A 490 6.06 -34.75 -7.19
C VAL A 490 5.22 -36.03 -7.30
N ASN A 491 3.94 -35.95 -6.96
CA ASN A 491 2.99 -37.05 -7.08
C ASN A 491 2.91 -37.55 -8.55
N PRO A 492 3.04 -38.86 -8.82
CA PRO A 492 2.93 -39.43 -10.16
C PRO A 492 1.48 -39.82 -10.56
N PHE A 493 0.51 -39.69 -9.65
CA PHE A 493 -0.92 -40.00 -9.88
C PHE A 493 -1.88 -38.79 -9.97
N PRO A 494 -1.45 -37.52 -10.20
CA PRO A 494 -2.39 -36.44 -10.32
C PRO A 494 -3.22 -36.63 -11.59
N LYS A 495 -4.44 -36.11 -11.56
CA LYS A 495 -5.33 -36.10 -12.71
C LYS A 495 -5.56 -34.68 -13.21
N ASP A 496 -5.57 -34.55 -14.52
CA ASP A 496 -5.92 -33.31 -15.21
C ASP A 496 -7.45 -33.14 -15.33
N ARG A 497 -7.89 -32.10 -16.05
CA ARG A 497 -9.29 -31.81 -16.37
C ARG A 497 -9.98 -32.91 -17.19
N TRP A 498 -9.21 -33.68 -17.97
CA TRP A 498 -9.71 -34.78 -18.79
C TRP A 498 -9.62 -36.14 -18.09
N ASN A 499 -9.27 -36.15 -16.80
CA ASN A 499 -9.11 -37.34 -15.98
C ASN A 499 -7.97 -38.26 -16.48
N ASN A 500 -7.03 -37.72 -17.24
CA ASN A 500 -5.79 -38.34 -17.66
C ASN A 500 -4.71 -38.13 -16.59
N THR A 501 -3.87 -39.14 -16.40
CA THR A 501 -2.65 -39.05 -15.60
C THR A 501 -1.45 -38.68 -16.48
N PRO A 502 -0.30 -38.27 -15.90
CA PRO A 502 0.92 -38.05 -16.68
C PRO A 502 1.34 -39.28 -17.50
N MET A 503 1.03 -40.49 -17.02
CA MET A 503 1.28 -41.73 -17.75
C MET A 503 0.36 -41.88 -18.96
N ASP A 504 -0.92 -41.51 -18.82
CA ASP A 504 -1.87 -41.51 -19.93
C ASP A 504 -1.48 -40.47 -20.99
N GLU A 505 -1.01 -39.29 -20.59
CA GLU A 505 -0.49 -38.28 -21.52
C GLU A 505 0.75 -38.78 -22.27
N ALA A 506 1.72 -39.37 -21.57
CA ALA A 506 2.90 -39.97 -22.21
C ALA A 506 2.52 -41.07 -23.23
N LEU A 507 1.50 -41.88 -22.92
CA LEU A 507 1.00 -42.91 -23.82
C LEU A 507 0.25 -42.30 -25.02
N HIS A 508 -0.55 -41.28 -24.79
CA HIS A 508 -1.34 -40.60 -25.83
C HIS A 508 -0.46 -39.95 -26.90
N PHE A 509 0.65 -39.32 -26.48
CA PHE A 509 1.60 -38.67 -27.39
C PHE A 509 2.74 -39.59 -27.86
N GLY A 510 2.83 -40.83 -27.35
CA GLY A 510 3.74 -41.86 -27.84
C GLY A 510 5.17 -41.80 -27.26
N HIS A 511 5.34 -41.25 -26.06
CA HIS A 511 6.64 -41.12 -25.39
C HIS A 511 6.94 -42.32 -24.47
N HIS A 512 7.45 -43.41 -25.08
CA HIS A 512 7.70 -44.68 -24.39
C HIS A 512 8.81 -44.63 -23.31
N ASP A 513 9.79 -43.76 -23.50
CA ASP A 513 10.88 -43.51 -22.54
C ASP A 513 10.37 -42.86 -21.25
N VAL A 514 9.53 -41.84 -21.38
CA VAL A 514 8.85 -41.21 -20.23
C VAL A 514 7.87 -42.18 -19.56
N PHE A 515 7.10 -42.94 -20.35
CA PHE A 515 6.18 -43.96 -19.82
C PHE A 515 6.90 -44.95 -18.92
N LYS A 516 8.08 -45.45 -19.34
CA LYS A 516 8.87 -46.39 -18.56
C LYS A 516 9.30 -45.79 -17.21
N ILE A 517 9.76 -44.54 -17.21
CA ILE A 517 10.17 -43.84 -15.98
C ILE A 517 8.98 -43.66 -15.04
N LEU A 518 7.83 -43.23 -15.56
CA LEU A 518 6.61 -43.08 -14.77
C LEU A 518 6.14 -44.41 -14.18
N GLN A 519 6.21 -45.50 -14.94
CA GLN A 519 5.84 -46.85 -14.49
C GLN A 519 6.76 -47.35 -13.37
N GLU A 520 8.07 -47.17 -13.52
CA GLU A 520 9.04 -47.53 -12.48
C GLU A 520 8.81 -46.73 -11.19
N TYR A 521 8.53 -45.43 -11.32
CA TYR A 521 8.33 -44.56 -10.17
C TYR A 521 7.01 -44.80 -9.45
N GLN A 522 5.93 -45.13 -10.18
CA GLN A 522 4.63 -45.47 -9.57
C GLN A 522 4.70 -46.70 -8.67
N VAL A 523 5.55 -47.68 -8.99
CA VAL A 523 5.77 -48.87 -8.16
C VAL A 523 6.56 -48.54 -6.88
N GLN A 524 7.43 -47.52 -6.93
CA GLN A 524 8.28 -47.12 -5.82
C GLN A 524 7.70 -45.98 -4.97
N TYR A 525 6.62 -45.34 -5.43
CA TYR A 525 6.05 -44.18 -4.78
C TYR A 525 5.27 -44.59 -3.52
N THR A 526 5.82 -44.24 -2.36
CA THR A 526 5.09 -44.19 -1.09
C THR A 526 4.56 -42.77 -0.87
N PRO A 527 3.25 -42.57 -0.63
CA PRO A 527 2.71 -41.26 -0.30
C PRO A 527 3.40 -40.73 0.96
N SER A 528 3.85 -39.48 0.94
CA SER A 528 4.26 -38.78 2.15
C SER A 528 3.03 -38.56 3.05
N GLU A 529 3.00 -39.17 4.23
CA GLU A 529 2.06 -38.82 5.29
C GLU A 529 2.39 -37.42 5.81
N ASP A 530 1.85 -36.37 5.19
CA ASP A 530 1.51 -35.14 5.91
C ASP A 530 0.56 -34.21 5.12
N ASN A 531 -0.56 -33.90 5.80
CA ASN A 531 -1.52 -32.80 5.64
C ASN A 531 -2.72 -32.92 4.68
N ASN A 532 -3.87 -33.15 5.33
CA ASN A 532 -5.24 -32.68 5.06
C ASN A 532 -6.15 -33.44 4.08
N ASP A 533 -6.57 -34.65 4.49
CA ASP A 533 -7.86 -35.22 4.05
C ASP A 533 -8.58 -35.97 5.18
N GLY A 534 -8.65 -35.36 6.38
CA GLY A 534 -9.17 -36.05 7.57
C GLY A 534 -9.90 -35.21 8.61
N LYS A 535 -10.37 -34.00 8.28
CA LYS A 535 -11.10 -33.14 9.26
C LYS A 535 -12.51 -32.70 8.85
N GLU A 536 -13.11 -33.26 7.81
CA GLU A 536 -14.49 -32.92 7.44
C GLU A 536 -15.57 -33.93 7.85
N ASN A 537 -15.25 -35.08 8.47
CA ASN A 537 -16.28 -36.06 8.84
C ASN A 537 -16.17 -36.66 10.26
N ARG A 538 -15.54 -35.98 11.23
CA ARG A 538 -15.45 -36.47 12.63
C ARG A 538 -15.94 -35.53 13.74
N THR A 539 -16.55 -34.39 13.40
CA THR A 539 -17.03 -33.40 14.39
C THR A 539 -18.54 -33.38 14.61
N VAL A 540 -19.31 -34.32 14.02
CA VAL A 540 -20.79 -34.36 14.19
C VAL A 540 -21.28 -35.45 15.16
N HIS A 541 -20.43 -36.40 15.58
CA HIS A 541 -20.86 -37.52 16.45
C HIS A 541 -20.18 -37.65 17.82
N LYS A 542 -19.50 -36.62 18.33
CA LYS A 542 -18.80 -36.70 19.63
C LYS A 542 -19.11 -35.59 20.65
N ASN A 543 -20.24 -34.90 20.52
CA ASN A 543 -20.70 -33.90 21.51
C ASN A 543 -22.03 -34.29 22.19
N LEU A 544 -22.30 -35.57 22.41
CA LEU A 544 -23.47 -36.00 23.21
C LEU A 544 -23.15 -36.66 24.56
N ASP A 545 -21.89 -36.97 24.88
CA ASP A 545 -21.55 -37.71 26.12
C ASP A 545 -20.59 -36.92 27.03
N GLY A 546 -20.98 -35.69 27.41
CA GLY A 546 -20.18 -34.85 28.31
C GLY A 546 -20.96 -33.79 29.09
N LEU A 547 -22.26 -34.01 29.30
CA LEU A 547 -23.13 -33.18 30.14
C LEU A 547 -23.84 -34.09 31.15
N LEU A 548 -23.09 -34.47 32.19
CA LEU A 548 -23.57 -34.86 33.51
C LEU A 548 -22.55 -34.38 34.55
#